data_AF-A0A093XSR9-F1
#
_entry.id   AF-A0A093XSR9-F1
#
_cell.length_a   1.000
_cell.length_b   1.000
_cell.length_c   1.000
_cell.angle_alpha   90.00
_cell.angle_beta   90.00
_cell.angle_gamma   90.00
#
_symmetry.space_group_name_H-M   'P 1'
#
loop_
_entity.id
_entity.type
_entity.pdbx_description
1 polymer ?
#
loop_
_entity_poly.entity_id
_entity_poly.type
_entity_poly.pdbx_seq_one_letter_code
_entity_poly.pdbx_strand_id
1 'polypeptide(L)'
;MRQRITFVHEPQDGIDPKSIGIHTNTLTLPSLKAAREDQITLSLDELPQELRIALSQTKELHIRYVTAAPYDSIPPFNSRLAPGLHVYYTPKTEIGKEGQEFSDLLCGLIDTLFDLEDKSLCQTPEVITPSTPPSETPC
;
A
#
# COMPACT_ATOMS: atom_id res chain seq x y z
N MET A 1 2.78 -16.91 8.48
CA MET A 1 2.99 -15.49 8.84
C MET A 1 4.47 -15.19 9.08
N ARG A 2 4.99 -14.13 8.45
CA ARG A 2 6.32 -13.55 8.71
C ARG A 2 6.17 -12.06 9.00
N GLN A 3 6.82 -11.56 10.04
CA GLN A 3 6.84 -10.14 10.36
C GLN A 3 8.29 -9.63 10.38
N ARG A 4 8.50 -8.43 9.86
CA ARG A 4 9.76 -7.71 9.90
C ARG A 4 9.48 -6.28 10.35
N ILE A 5 10.24 -5.79 11.32
CA ILE A 5 10.19 -4.41 11.79
C ILE A 5 11.54 -3.77 11.46
N THR A 6 11.52 -2.65 10.75
CA THR A 6 12.71 -1.90 10.37
C THR A 6 12.64 -0.50 10.98
N PHE A 7 13.72 -0.06 11.60
CA PHE A 7 13.86 1.32 12.08
C PHE A 7 14.87 2.05 11.20
N VAL A 8 14.44 3.15 10.58
CA VAL A 8 15.27 3.98 9.70
C VAL A 8 15.52 5.31 10.41
N HIS A 9 16.78 5.62 10.69
CA HIS A 9 17.21 6.83 11.37
C HIS A 9 18.15 7.63 10.48
N GLU A 10 18.32 8.92 10.79
CA GLU A 10 19.35 9.72 10.13
C GLU A 10 20.76 9.32 10.63
N PRO A 11 21.83 9.55 9.85
CA PRO A 11 23.18 9.13 10.23
C PRO A 11 23.63 9.64 11.61
N GLN A 12 23.21 10.84 12.01
CA GLN A 12 23.52 11.43 13.32
C GLN A 12 22.74 10.81 14.49
N ASP A 13 21.61 10.16 14.22
CA ASP A 13 20.74 9.53 15.23
C ASP A 13 21.05 8.02 15.39
N GLY A 14 22.22 7.58 14.90
CA GLY A 14 22.65 6.19 14.98
C GLY A 14 22.90 5.72 16.41
N ILE A 15 22.56 4.45 16.67
CA ILE A 15 22.78 3.79 17.95
C ILE A 15 23.99 2.86 17.88
N ASP A 16 24.75 2.78 18.97
CA ASP A 16 25.81 1.77 19.10
C ASP A 16 25.16 0.38 19.20
N PRO A 17 25.48 -0.57 18.30
CA PRO A 17 24.95 -1.94 18.37
C PRO A 17 25.17 -2.63 19.72
N LYS A 18 26.21 -2.26 20.47
CA LYS A 18 26.48 -2.80 21.82
C LYS A 18 25.48 -2.36 22.88
N SER A 19 24.77 -1.26 22.63
CA SER A 19 23.71 -0.75 23.52
C SER A 19 22.37 -1.49 23.36
N ILE A 20 22.26 -2.34 22.33
CA ILE A 20 21.04 -3.09 22.04
C ILE A 20 20.97 -4.33 22.94
N GLY A 21 19.99 -4.35 23.84
CA GLY A 21 19.70 -5.52 24.68
C GLY A 21 18.80 -6.50 23.95
N ILE A 22 19.35 -7.61 23.47
CA ILE A 22 18.58 -8.69 22.85
C ILE A 22 18.20 -9.70 23.95
N HIS A 23 16.89 -9.88 24.16
CA HIS A 23 16.34 -10.87 25.07
C HIS A 23 15.45 -11.85 24.28
N THR A 24 15.01 -12.94 24.92
CA THR A 24 14.26 -14.03 24.27
C THR A 24 13.02 -13.55 23.51
N ASN A 25 12.31 -12.55 24.04
CA ASN A 25 11.06 -12.05 23.46
C ASN A 25 11.00 -10.52 23.38
N THR A 26 12.07 -9.83 23.77
CA THR A 26 12.09 -8.37 23.83
C THR A 26 13.41 -7.83 23.31
N LEU A 27 13.32 -6.63 22.75
CA LEU A 27 14.46 -5.84 22.31
C LEU A 27 14.46 -4.56 23.13
N THR A 28 15.53 -4.33 23.88
CA THR A 28 15.74 -3.09 24.62
C THR A 28 16.61 -2.17 23.78
N LEU A 29 16.06 -1.01 23.42
CA LEU A 29 16.75 0.01 22.66
C LEU A 29 16.85 1.28 23.53
N PRO A 30 17.97 2.01 23.48
CA PRO A 30 17.99 3.39 23.98
C PRO A 30 16.99 4.25 23.20
N SER A 31 16.72 5.46 23.68
CA SER A 31 15.83 6.41 22.98
C SER A 31 16.26 6.57 21.52
N LEU A 32 15.46 6.02 20.60
CA LEU A 32 15.77 5.95 19.17
C LEU A 32 14.85 6.91 18.42
N LYS A 33 15.44 7.88 17.73
CA LYS A 33 14.72 8.76 16.80
C LYS A 33 14.78 8.14 15.41
N ALA A 34 13.74 7.40 15.03
CA ALA A 34 13.67 6.69 13.77
C ALA A 34 12.24 6.62 13.23
N ALA A 35 12.11 6.54 11.90
CA ALA A 35 10.91 6.05 11.25
C ALA A 35 10.80 4.54 11.44
N ARG A 36 9.61 4.05 11.83
CA ARG A 36 9.32 2.62 12.01
C ARG A 36 8.53 2.11 10.82
N GLU A 37 9.01 1.03 10.21
CA GLU A 37 8.34 0.28 9.15
C GLU A 37 8.01 -1.12 9.66
N ASP A 38 6.73 -1.47 9.67
CA ASP A 38 6.25 -2.81 9.99
C ASP A 38 5.80 -3.51 8.71
N GLN A 39 6.51 -4.57 8.31
CA GLN A 39 6.19 -5.41 7.17
C GLN A 39 5.66 -6.76 7.64
N ILE A 40 4.42 -7.08 7.30
CA ILE A 40 3.78 -8.36 7.60
C ILE A 40 3.49 -9.09 6.30
N THR A 41 3.90 -10.35 6.21
CA THR A 41 3.62 -11.27 5.10
C THR A 41 2.73 -12.39 5.60
N LEU A 42 1.55 -12.49 4.99
CA LEU A 42 0.55 -13.50 5.27
C LEU A 42 0.32 -14.35 4.02
N SER A 43 0.13 -15.64 4.20
CA SER A 43 -0.37 -16.50 3.13
C SER A 43 -1.87 -16.25 2.92
N LEU A 44 -2.39 -16.53 1.73
CA LEU A 44 -3.82 -16.36 1.44
C LEU A 44 -4.71 -17.16 2.41
N ASP A 45 -4.30 -18.36 2.81
CA ASP A 45 -5.03 -19.19 3.77
C ASP A 45 -5.12 -18.62 5.19
N GLU A 46 -4.23 -17.68 5.54
CA GLU A 46 -4.22 -17.00 6.84
C GLU A 46 -5.19 -15.81 6.90
N LEU A 47 -5.78 -15.43 5.76
CA LEU A 47 -6.70 -14.31 5.67
C LEU A 47 -8.16 -14.73 5.94
N PRO A 48 -9.00 -13.82 6.49
CA PRO A 48 -10.46 -13.97 6.53
C PRO A 48 -11.06 -14.34 5.16
N GLN A 49 -12.17 -15.08 5.17
CA GLN A 49 -12.79 -15.62 3.96
C GLN A 49 -13.13 -14.52 2.93
N GLU A 50 -13.60 -13.38 3.41
CA GLU A 50 -13.97 -12.22 2.60
C GLU A 50 -12.76 -11.67 1.83
N LEU A 51 -11.64 -11.50 2.53
CA LEU A 51 -10.37 -11.03 1.94
C LEU A 51 -9.77 -12.07 1.00
N ARG A 52 -9.92 -13.36 1.31
CA ARG A 52 -9.46 -14.45 0.45
C ARG A 52 -10.15 -14.44 -0.91
N ILE A 53 -11.47 -14.28 -0.91
CA ILE A 53 -12.26 -14.25 -2.14
C ILE A 53 -11.84 -13.05 -2.99
N ALA A 54 -11.81 -11.85 -2.39
CA ALA A 54 -11.40 -10.64 -3.10
C ALA A 54 -9.96 -10.75 -3.66
N LEU A 55 -8.99 -11.09 -2.81
CA LEU A 55 -7.58 -11.15 -3.23
C LEU A 55 -7.26 -12.32 -4.17
N SER A 56 -8.10 -13.36 -4.20
CA SER A 56 -7.92 -14.47 -5.14
C SER A 56 -8.08 -14.05 -6.61
N GLN A 57 -8.78 -12.94 -6.88
CA GLN A 57 -9.02 -12.40 -8.22
C GLN A 57 -7.98 -11.34 -8.63
N THR A 58 -7.13 -10.89 -7.68
CA THR A 58 -6.05 -9.93 -7.93
C THR A 58 -4.69 -10.60 -7.99
N LYS A 59 -3.84 -10.12 -8.90
CA LYS A 59 -2.43 -10.46 -8.88
C LYS A 59 -1.73 -9.70 -7.74
N GLU A 60 -1.99 -8.40 -7.65
CA GLU A 60 -1.37 -7.48 -6.68
C GLU A 60 -2.37 -6.42 -6.23
N LEU A 61 -2.35 -6.06 -4.94
CA LEU A 61 -3.12 -4.97 -4.35
C LEU A 61 -2.19 -4.13 -3.49
N HIS A 62 -2.15 -2.83 -3.72
CA HIS A 62 -1.37 -1.85 -2.98
C HIS A 62 -2.30 -0.81 -2.38
N ILE A 63 -2.32 -0.74 -1.05
CA ILE A 63 -3.05 0.28 -0.29
C ILE A 63 -2.03 1.16 0.40
N ARG A 64 -2.16 2.48 0.24
CA ARG A 64 -1.29 3.48 0.87
C ARG A 64 -2.14 4.60 1.45
N TYR A 65 -1.97 4.90 2.72
CA TYR A 65 -2.60 6.05 3.35
C TYR A 65 -1.55 7.11 3.68
N VAL A 66 -1.78 8.35 3.27
CA VAL A 66 -0.91 9.48 3.56
C VAL A 66 -1.67 10.53 4.34
N THR A 67 -1.16 10.87 5.52
CA THR A 67 -1.74 11.92 6.36
C THR A 67 -1.59 13.30 5.72
N ALA A 68 -2.57 14.18 5.94
CA ALA A 68 -2.48 15.59 5.57
C ALA A 68 -1.58 16.40 6.52
N ALA A 69 -1.25 15.84 7.69
CA ALA A 69 -0.35 16.48 8.62
C ALA A 69 1.06 16.61 8.01
N PRO A 70 1.73 17.76 8.16
CA PRO A 70 3.11 17.90 7.71
C PRO A 70 3.99 16.93 8.50
N TYR A 71 4.83 16.19 7.78
CA TYR A 71 5.85 15.33 8.36
C TYR A 71 7.16 15.46 7.59
N ASP A 72 8.25 15.28 8.32
CA ASP A 72 9.59 15.18 7.75
C ASP A 72 9.80 13.76 7.23
N SER A 73 10.27 13.67 5.98
CA SER A 73 10.60 12.40 5.34
C SER A 73 12.09 12.15 5.48
N ILE A 74 12.45 10.94 5.89
CA ILE A 74 13.83 10.49 5.96
C ILE A 74 14.16 9.77 4.63
N PRO A 75 15.28 10.07 3.96
CA PRO A 75 15.72 9.29 2.80
C PRO A 75 15.79 7.78 3.15
N PRO A 76 15.34 6.87 2.27
CA PRO A 76 14.97 7.08 0.86
C PRO A 76 13.49 7.42 0.60
N PHE A 77 12.66 7.67 1.63
CA PHE A 77 11.21 7.80 1.51
C PHE A 77 10.72 9.15 0.97
N ASN A 78 11.52 9.83 0.13
CA ASN A 78 11.24 11.19 -0.34
C ASN A 78 10.11 11.27 -1.37
N SER A 79 9.66 10.16 -1.93
CA SER A 79 8.51 10.10 -2.85
C SER A 79 7.22 10.32 -2.07
N ARG A 80 6.68 11.54 -2.17
CA ARG A 80 5.42 11.93 -1.51
C ARG A 80 4.24 11.67 -2.44
N LEU A 81 3.21 11.03 -1.92
CA LEU A 81 1.87 11.05 -2.53
C LEU A 81 1.07 12.20 -1.93
N ALA A 82 0.02 12.62 -2.64
CA ALA A 82 -0.95 13.55 -2.08
C ALA A 82 -1.59 12.93 -0.81
N PRO A 83 -1.97 13.75 0.19
CA PRO A 83 -2.72 13.25 1.34
C PRO A 83 -3.98 12.49 0.90
N GLY A 84 -4.29 11.40 1.59
CA GLY A 84 -5.45 10.55 1.29
C GLY A 84 -5.13 9.05 1.23
N LEU A 85 -6.16 8.27 0.94
CA LEU A 85 -6.08 6.84 0.70
C LEU A 85 -5.88 6.58 -0.80
N HIS A 86 -4.80 5.91 -1.15
CA HIS A 86 -4.46 5.50 -2.51
C HIS A 86 -4.55 3.98 -2.60
N VAL A 87 -5.33 3.48 -3.55
CA VAL A 87 -5.49 2.05 -3.79
C VAL A 87 -5.18 1.75 -5.25
N TYR A 88 -4.22 0.86 -5.48
CA TYR A 88 -3.84 0.38 -6.80
C TYR A 88 -3.94 -1.13 -6.82
N TYR A 89 -4.53 -1.71 -7.87
CA TYR A 89 -4.61 -3.16 -8.00
C TYR A 89 -4.28 -3.59 -9.44
N THR A 90 -3.76 -4.80 -9.57
CA THR A 90 -3.56 -5.48 -10.84
C THR A 90 -4.48 -6.70 -10.90
N PRO A 91 -5.46 -6.75 -11.81
CA PRO A 91 -6.35 -7.90 -11.94
C PRO A 91 -5.61 -9.12 -12.50
N LYS A 92 -6.10 -10.34 -12.22
CA LYS A 92 -5.53 -11.59 -12.80
C LYS A 92 -5.97 -11.85 -14.24
N THR A 93 -7.18 -11.45 -14.60
CA THR A 93 -7.78 -11.59 -15.93
C THR A 93 -7.89 -10.23 -16.60
N GLU A 94 -7.92 -10.22 -17.94
CA GLU A 94 -8.03 -8.98 -18.73
C GLU A 94 -9.27 -8.16 -18.31
N ILE A 95 -9.15 -6.84 -18.42
CA ILE A 95 -10.19 -5.87 -18.03
C ILE A 95 -11.37 -6.00 -19.01
N GLY A 96 -12.25 -6.96 -18.73
CA GLY A 96 -13.59 -7.10 -19.28
C GLY A 96 -14.64 -6.96 -18.17
N LYS A 97 -15.84 -7.53 -18.35
CA LYS A 97 -16.93 -7.47 -17.34
C LYS A 97 -16.49 -7.96 -15.95
N GLU A 98 -15.65 -8.99 -15.90
CA GLU A 98 -15.13 -9.58 -14.64
C GLU A 98 -14.18 -8.63 -13.88
N GLY A 99 -13.41 -7.81 -14.60
CA GLY A 99 -12.50 -6.84 -13.97
C GLY A 99 -13.26 -5.67 -13.32
N GLN A 100 -14.45 -5.36 -13.83
CA GLN A 100 -15.31 -4.30 -13.33
C GLN A 100 -16.08 -4.76 -12.08
N GLU A 101 -16.64 -5.97 -12.10
CA GLU A 101 -17.25 -6.61 -10.92
C GLU A 101 -16.26 -6.73 -9.75
N PHE A 102 -15.00 -7.04 -10.04
CA PHE A 102 -13.97 -7.08 -9.01
C PHE A 102 -13.68 -5.70 -8.38
N SER A 103 -13.66 -4.63 -9.19
CA SER A 103 -13.47 -3.28 -8.67
C SER A 103 -14.58 -2.87 -7.72
N ASP A 104 -15.83 -3.22 -8.05
CA ASP A 104 -16.99 -2.93 -7.20
C ASP A 104 -16.90 -3.68 -5.86
N LEU A 105 -16.48 -4.96 -5.89
CA LEU A 105 -16.25 -5.76 -4.69
C LEU A 105 -15.13 -5.17 -3.81
N LEU A 106 -14.01 -4.77 -4.42
CA LEU A 106 -12.90 -4.16 -3.70
C LEU A 106 -13.32 -2.83 -3.06
N CYS A 107 -14.08 -2.01 -3.79
CA CYS A 107 -14.61 -0.75 -3.30
C CYS A 107 -15.56 -0.92 -2.12
N GLY A 108 -16.48 -1.89 -2.18
CA GLY A 108 -17.35 -2.21 -1.05
C GLY A 108 -16.57 -2.70 0.19
N LEU A 109 -15.50 -3.47 -0.02
CA LEU A 109 -14.64 -3.93 1.07
C LEU A 109 -13.87 -2.78 1.73
N ILE A 110 -13.31 -1.86 0.93
CA ILE A 110 -12.60 -0.68 1.44
C ILE A 110 -13.57 0.25 2.19
N ASP A 111 -14.77 0.46 1.66
CA ASP A 111 -15.83 1.21 2.32
C ASP A 111 -16.11 0.63 3.72
N THR A 112 -16.24 -0.70 3.81
CA THR A 112 -16.49 -1.39 5.09
C THR A 112 -15.30 -1.29 6.05
N LEU A 113 -14.05 -1.34 5.56
CA LEU A 113 -12.85 -1.35 6.39
C LEU A 113 -12.44 0.05 6.88
N PHE A 114 -12.70 1.08 6.08
CA PHE A 114 -12.25 2.45 6.33
C PHE A 114 -13.40 3.44 6.60
N ASP A 115 -14.66 2.98 6.56
CA ASP A 115 -15.88 3.78 6.79
C ASP A 115 -15.89 5.05 5.91
N LEU A 116 -15.78 4.84 4.60
CA LEU A 116 -15.66 5.95 3.66
C LEU A 116 -17.05 6.59 3.43
N GLU A 117 -17.30 7.73 4.06
CA GLU A 117 -18.58 8.47 3.88
C GLU A 117 -18.86 8.85 2.42
N ASP A 118 -17.85 8.92 1.55
CA ASP A 118 -17.97 9.33 0.16
C ASP A 118 -17.61 8.21 -0.84
N LYS A 119 -18.64 7.58 -1.40
CA LYS A 119 -18.53 6.50 -2.39
C LYS A 119 -17.99 6.95 -3.75
N SER A 120 -17.90 8.26 -3.99
CA SER A 120 -17.35 8.82 -5.24
C SER A 120 -15.83 8.68 -5.37
N LEU A 121 -15.15 8.33 -4.28
CA LEU A 121 -13.69 8.13 -4.22
C LEU A 121 -13.23 6.82 -4.88
N CYS A 122 -14.16 5.93 -5.16
CA CYS A 122 -13.91 4.67 -5.83
C CYS A 122 -14.05 4.82 -7.36
N GLN A 123 -13.02 5.39 -7.97
CA GLN A 123 -12.93 5.50 -9.42
C GLN A 123 -12.16 4.29 -9.96
N THR A 124 -12.84 3.41 -10.69
CA THR A 124 -12.17 2.45 -11.58
C THR A 124 -11.25 3.23 -12.50
N PRO A 125 -9.98 2.82 -12.69
CA PRO A 125 -9.21 3.38 -13.78
C PRO A 125 -9.94 3.04 -15.08
N GLU A 126 -10.65 4.03 -15.63
CA GLU A 126 -10.99 4.01 -17.04
C GLU A 126 -9.66 3.79 -17.77
N VAL A 127 -9.64 2.78 -18.63
CA VAL A 127 -8.48 2.44 -19.44
C VAL A 127 -7.96 3.75 -20.04
N ILE A 128 -6.83 4.25 -19.53
CA ILE A 128 -6.09 5.30 -20.20
C ILE A 128 -5.48 4.62 -21.42
N THR A 129 -6.28 4.50 -22.47
CA THR A 129 -5.74 4.21 -23.79
C THR A 129 -4.83 5.39 -24.09
N PRO A 130 -3.51 5.20 -24.29
CA PRO A 130 -2.69 6.26 -24.84
C PRO A 130 -3.37 6.64 -26.16
N SER A 131 -3.87 7.87 -26.23
CA SER A 131 -4.48 8.41 -27.44
C SER A 131 -3.49 8.20 -28.57
N THR A 132 -3.82 7.28 -29.48
CA THR A 132 -3.10 7.10 -30.73
C THR A 132 -2.95 8.48 -31.37
N PRO A 133 -1.72 8.94 -31.71
CA PRO A 133 -1.56 10.19 -32.43
C PRO A 133 -2.30 10.07 -33.78
N PRO A 134 -2.95 11.15 -34.25
CA PRO A 134 -3.65 11.11 -35.53
C PRO A 134 -2.65 10.80 -36.64
N SER A 135 -2.98 9.79 -37.44
CA SER A 135 -2.30 9.43 -38.67
C SER A 135 -2.15 10.65 -39.56
N GLU A 136 -0.90 10.96 -39.95
CA GLU A 136 -0.62 11.97 -40.97
C GLU A 136 -1.33 11.61 -42.28
N THR A 137 -2.16 12.54 -42.75
CA THR A 137 -2.79 12.55 -44.07
C THR A 137 -1.71 12.71 -45.15
N PRO A 138 -1.73 11.91 -46.24
CA PRO A 138 -0.76 12.08 -47.32
C PRO A 138 -1.09 13.31 -48.17
N CYS A 139 -0.06 14.13 -48.45
CA CYS A 139 -0.02 15.09 -49.55
C CYS A 139 0.57 14.43 -50.82
#